data_AF-A3JH79-F1
#
_entry.id   AF-A3JH79-F1
#
_cell.length_a   1.000
_cell.length_b   1.000
_cell.length_c   1.000
_cell.angle_alpha   90.00
_cell.angle_beta   90.00
_cell.angle_gamma   90.00
#
_symmetry.space_group_name_H-M   'P 1'
#
loop_
_entity.id
_entity.type
_entity.pdbx_description
1 polymer ?
#
loop_
_entity_poly.entity_id
_entity_poly.type
_entity_poly.pdbx_seq_one_letter_code
_entity_poly.pdbx_strand_id
1 'polypeptide(L)'
;MKLKVGVDAFADLPADRLSQISGINREQMDAFACRSHQRAREAQQRSFFIDEILPITVAEGESFAQDVYTRPGTGPAIIGFH
;
A
#
# COMPACT_ATOMS: atom_id res chain seq x y z
N MET A 1 3.98 -22.21 24.19
CA MET A 1 5.25 -21.50 23.95
C MET A 1 4.92 -20.07 23.54
N LYS A 2 5.24 -19.05 24.36
CA LYS A 2 5.01 -17.64 23.98
C LYS A 2 6.19 -17.19 23.13
N LEU A 3 5.99 -16.93 21.85
CA LEU A 3 7.00 -16.29 21.01
C LEU A 3 7.24 -14.88 21.54
N LYS A 4 8.46 -14.59 21.98
CA LYS A 4 8.93 -13.21 22.16
C LYS A 4 9.33 -12.71 20.79
N VAL A 5 8.44 -12.00 20.12
CA VAL A 5 8.69 -11.41 18.81
C VAL A 5 9.37 -10.06 19.07
N GLY A 6 10.68 -10.00 18.88
CA GLY A 6 11.43 -8.73 18.80
C GLY A 6 11.09 -7.98 17.52
N VAL A 7 11.46 -6.70 17.44
CA VAL A 7 11.19 -5.82 16.28
C VAL A 7 11.77 -6.41 14.98
N ASP A 8 12.83 -7.19 15.13
CA ASP A 8 13.59 -7.90 14.11
C ASP A 8 12.83 -9.11 13.54
N ALA A 9 11.90 -9.69 14.30
CA ALA A 9 11.10 -10.83 13.86
C ALA A 9 9.87 -10.42 13.03
N PHE A 10 9.57 -9.13 12.87
CA PHE A 10 8.45 -8.68 12.01
C PHE A 10 8.72 -8.86 10.51
N ALA A 11 10.00 -8.83 10.08
CA ALA A 11 10.38 -8.94 8.68
C ALA A 11 10.31 -10.38 8.12
N ASP A 12 10.58 -11.39 8.96
CA ASP A 12 10.68 -12.79 8.53
C ASP A 12 9.39 -13.60 8.73
N LEU A 13 8.34 -12.97 9.28
CA LEU A 13 7.08 -13.65 9.51
C LEU A 13 6.16 -13.48 8.29
N PRO A 14 5.66 -14.58 7.69
CA PRO A 14 4.62 -14.51 6.69
C PRO A 14 3.41 -13.72 7.23
N ALA A 15 2.75 -12.94 6.37
CA ALA A 15 1.59 -12.12 6.75
C ALA A 15 0.50 -12.94 7.48
N ASP A 16 0.29 -14.20 7.10
CA ASP A 16 -0.68 -15.10 7.74
C ASP A 16 -0.29 -15.48 9.17
N ARG A 17 1.01 -15.47 9.51
CA ARG A 17 1.45 -15.69 10.90
C ARG A 17 1.32 -14.40 11.71
N LEU A 18 1.56 -13.24 11.09
CA LEU A 18 1.39 -11.94 11.72
C LEU A 18 -0.08 -11.65 12.06
N SER A 19 -1.03 -12.02 11.18
CA SER A 19 -2.46 -11.87 11.46
C SER A 19 -2.89 -12.69 12.69
N GLN A 20 -2.40 -13.93 12.82
CA GLN A 20 -2.66 -14.79 13.97
C GLN A 20 -2.08 -14.25 15.29
N ILE A 21 -0.91 -13.59 15.23
CA ILE A 21 -0.23 -13.02 16.41
C ILE A 21 -0.85 -11.68 16.81
N SER A 22 -1.23 -10.85 15.84
CA SER A 22 -1.77 -9.51 16.06
C SER A 22 -3.29 -9.46 16.24
N GLY A 23 -3.99 -10.54 15.88
CA GLY A 23 -5.46 -10.59 15.90
C GLY A 23 -6.12 -9.76 14.80
N ILE A 24 -5.38 -9.32 13.78
CA ILE A 24 -5.91 -8.57 12.64
C ILE A 24 -6.53 -9.55 11.64
N ASN A 25 -7.81 -9.38 11.34
CA ASN A 25 -8.49 -10.24 10.37
C ASN A 25 -8.32 -9.75 8.92
N ARG A 26 -8.76 -10.58 7.96
CA ARG A 26 -8.63 -10.31 6.52
C ARG A 26 -9.34 -9.02 6.12
N GLU A 27 -10.54 -8.81 6.64
CA GLU A 27 -11.38 -7.65 6.33
C GLU A 27 -10.73 -6.35 6.81
N GLN A 28 -10.06 -6.37 7.96
CA GLN A 28 -9.31 -5.22 8.49
C GLN A 28 -8.08 -4.90 7.64
N MET A 29 -7.35 -5.94 7.18
CA MET A 29 -6.23 -5.77 6.25
C MET A 29 -6.70 -5.15 4.93
N ASP A 30 -7.81 -5.63 4.38
CA ASP A 30 -8.37 -5.15 3.11
C ASP A 30 -8.93 -3.74 3.23
N ALA A 31 -9.62 -3.43 4.34
CA ALA A 31 -10.09 -2.08 4.62
C ALA A 31 -8.92 -1.09 4.72
N PHE A 32 -7.79 -1.50 5.30
CA PHE A 32 -6.58 -0.67 5.32
C PHE A 32 -6.02 -0.45 3.92
N ALA A 33 -5.88 -1.52 3.12
CA ALA A 33 -5.39 -1.43 1.75
C ALA A 33 -6.25 -0.48 0.89
N CYS A 34 -7.58 -0.62 0.96
CA CYS A 34 -8.53 0.29 0.30
C CYS A 34 -8.29 1.75 0.69
N ARG A 35 -8.24 2.07 2.00
CA ARG A 35 -8.03 3.45 2.47
C ARG A 35 -6.67 4.01 2.06
N SER A 36 -5.62 3.18 2.06
CA SER A 36 -4.29 3.58 1.63
C SER A 36 -4.29 4.03 0.16
N HIS A 37 -4.87 3.22 -0.72
CA HIS A 37 -4.98 3.54 -2.15
C HIS A 37 -5.84 4.79 -2.41
N GLN A 38 -6.94 4.97 -1.68
CA GLN A 38 -7.78 6.17 -1.80
C GLN A 38 -6.98 7.43 -1.46
N ARG A 39 -6.25 7.42 -0.34
CA ARG A 39 -5.42 8.56 0.08
C ARG A 39 -4.30 8.87 -0.91
N ALA A 40 -3.61 7.84 -1.41
CA ALA A 40 -2.56 8.02 -2.43
C ALA A 40 -3.12 8.70 -3.69
N ARG A 41 -4.31 8.28 -4.14
CA ARG A 41 -5.00 8.90 -5.29
C ARG A 41 -5.39 10.35 -5.03
N GLU A 42 -5.97 10.64 -3.87
CA GLU A 42 -6.32 12.02 -3.50
C GLU A 42 -5.09 12.92 -3.43
N ALA A 43 -3.97 12.43 -2.90
CA ALA A 43 -2.71 13.17 -2.84
C ALA A 43 -2.16 13.48 -4.25
N GLN A 44 -2.18 12.50 -5.16
CA GLN A 44 -1.81 12.71 -6.56
C GLN A 44 -2.71 13.74 -7.25
N GLN A 45 -4.03 13.66 -7.06
CA GLN A 45 -5.00 14.61 -7.64
C GLN A 45 -4.80 16.04 -7.12
N ARG A 46 -4.31 16.20 -5.89
CA ARG A 46 -4.00 17.49 -5.28
C ARG A 46 -2.58 17.98 -5.55
N SER A 47 -1.82 17.27 -6.39
CA SER A 47 -0.40 17.56 -6.66
C SER A 47 0.44 17.65 -5.38
N PHE A 48 0.08 16.90 -4.34
CA PHE A 48 0.67 17.03 -3.00
C PHE A 48 2.17 16.73 -2.98
N PHE A 49 2.65 15.83 -3.84
CA PHE A 49 4.05 15.41 -3.92
C PHE A 49 4.85 16.08 -5.04
N ILE A 50 4.35 17.18 -5.61
CA ILE A 50 5.00 17.83 -6.77
C ILE A 50 6.43 18.32 -6.46
N ASP A 51 6.68 18.68 -5.19
CA ASP A 51 7.98 19.17 -4.73
C ASP A 51 8.94 18.02 -4.31
N GLU A 52 8.44 16.79 -4.21
CA GLU A 52 9.19 15.63 -3.71
C GLU A 52 9.48 14.59 -4.82
N ILE A 53 8.59 14.49 -5.82
CA ILE A 53 8.76 13.55 -6.93
C ILE A 53 9.60 14.20 -8.04
N LEU A 54 10.80 13.66 -8.27
CA LEU A 54 11.65 14.05 -9.39
C LEU A 54 11.18 13.35 -10.67
N PRO A 55 10.80 14.10 -11.73
CA PRO A 55 10.40 13.50 -13.00
C PRO A 55 11.56 12.76 -13.65
N ILE A 56 11.32 11.53 -14.11
CA ILE A 56 12.29 10.74 -14.88
C ILE A 56 11.88 10.80 -16.34
N THR A 57 12.77 11.30 -17.20
CA THR A 57 12.58 11.34 -18.66
C THR A 57 13.32 10.20 -19.33
N VAL A 58 12.62 9.43 -20.17
CA VAL A 58 13.23 8.37 -20.98
C VAL A 58 13.58 8.87 -22.39
N ALA A 59 14.40 8.13 -23.12
CA ALA A 59 14.96 8.54 -24.41
C ALA A 59 13.90 8.89 -25.48
N GLU A 60 12.66 8.38 -25.33
CA GLU A 60 11.53 8.63 -26.23
C GLU A 60 10.75 9.92 -25.88
N GLY A 61 11.19 10.68 -24.87
CA GLY A 61 10.60 11.95 -24.47
C GLY A 61 9.43 11.84 -23.49
N GLU A 62 9.02 10.62 -23.13
CA GLU A 62 8.05 10.40 -22.05
C GLU A 62 8.66 10.75 -20.69
N SER A 63 7.89 11.47 -19.87
CA SER A 63 8.28 11.84 -18.50
C SER A 63 7.34 11.21 -17.49
N PHE A 64 7.92 10.49 -16.53
CA PHE A 64 7.21 9.86 -15.42
C PHE A 64 7.37 10.73 -14.18
N ALA A 65 6.28 11.42 -13.80
CA ALA A 65 6.24 12.34 -12.66
C ALA A 65 5.18 11.94 -11.61
N GLN A 66 4.59 10.75 -11.74
CA GLN A 66 3.54 10.24 -10.84
C GLN A 66 3.69 8.73 -10.64
N ASP A 67 3.37 8.24 -9.45
CA ASP A 67 3.36 6.80 -9.19
C ASP A 67 2.27 6.08 -9.99
N VAL A 68 2.68 5.09 -10.78
CA VAL A 68 1.81 4.33 -11.70
C VAL A 68 0.98 3.27 -10.96
N TYR A 69 1.41 2.85 -9.76
CA TYR A 69 0.75 1.78 -9.00
C TYR A 69 -0.52 2.21 -8.25
N THR A 70 -0.89 3.49 -8.32
CA THR A 70 -2.17 3.98 -7.80
C THR A 70 -3.30 3.52 -8.71
N ARG A 71 -3.82 2.31 -8.46
CA ARG A 71 -4.90 1.71 -9.27
C ARG A 71 -6.18 2.56 -9.17
N PRO A 72 -6.63 3.19 -10.26
CA PRO A 72 -7.88 3.94 -10.28
C PRO A 72 -9.04 2.95 -10.11
N GLY A 73 -9.83 3.10 -9.05
CA GLY A 73 -10.98 2.22 -8.79
C GLY A 73 -10.74 1.10 -7.78
N THR A 74 -9.62 1.12 -7.03
CA THR A 74 -9.48 0.26 -5.84
C THR A 74 -10.63 0.53 -4.86
N GLY A 75 -11.63 -0.35 -4.90
CA GLY A 75 -12.73 -0.43 -3.97
C GLY A 75 -12.84 -1.86 -3.43
N PRO A 76 -13.77 -2.11 -2.48
CA PRO A 76 -13.92 -3.41 -1.81
C PRO A 76 -13.99 -4.61 -2.76
N ALA A 77 -14.64 -4.42 -3.92
CA ALA A 77 -14.83 -5.46 -4.93
C ALA A 77 -13.53 -5.93 -5.62
N ILE A 78 -12.48 -5.11 -5.68
CA ILE A 78 -11.22 -5.46 -6.35
C ILE A 78 -10.23 -6.15 -5.38
N ILE A 79 -10.33 -5.86 -4.08
CA ILE A 79 -9.45 -6.46 -3.05
C ILE A 79 -9.94 -7.85 -2.62
N GLY A 80 -11.16 -8.25 -3.04
CA GLY A 80 -11.74 -9.56 -2.73
C GLY A 80 -12.41 -9.59 -1.37
N PHE A 81 -13.31 -8.63 -1.09
CA PHE A 81 -14.32 -8.81 -0.05
C PHE A 81 -15.20 -10.01 -0.43
N HIS A 82 -14.98 -11.15 0.23
CA HIS A 82 -15.87 -12.31 0.22
C HIS A 82 -16.66 -12.37 1.52
#